data_AF-A0A2I0HVF3-F1
#
_entry.id   AF-A0A2I0HVF3-F1
#
_cell.length_a   1.000
_cell.length_b   1.000
_cell.length_c   1.000
_cell.angle_alpha   90.00
_cell.angle_beta   90.00
_cell.angle_gamma   90.00
#
_symmetry.space_group_name_H-M   'P 1'
#
loop_
_entity.id
_entity.type
_entity.pdbx_description
1 polymer ?
#
loop_
_entity_poly.entity_id
_entity_poly.type
_entity_poly.pdbx_seq_one_letter_code
_entity_poly.pdbx_strand_id
1 'polypeptide(L)'
;MHLTFRNCENVRATNLRVIAPESSPNTDGIHVVGTQNILIDNSLIQTGDDCVSIVSGSRHVEATNIECGPGHGISIGSLGADNSEDYVSDVYVHGAKLSGTTNGVRIKTWQGGSGYAKNIKFQDIVMTNVTNPIIIDQNYCDGEEHCHEQGSAVQVSNVVYQNIRGTSATEIAMKFDCSKTHPCQEISLRGINLRTQLRDKAEASCVNVELQDERMVSPNCP
;
A
#
# COMPACT_ATOMS: atom_id res chain seq x y z
N MET A 1 11.91 -11.77 6.12
CA MET A 1 12.33 -10.36 6.10
C MET A 1 13.84 -10.29 5.96
N HIS A 2 14.37 -9.35 5.17
CA HIS A 2 15.80 -9.16 4.96
C HIS A 2 16.37 -8.02 5.80
N LEU A 3 15.76 -6.83 5.73
CA LEU A 3 16.14 -5.67 6.53
C LEU A 3 14.97 -5.23 7.41
N THR A 4 15.26 -4.94 8.67
CA THR A 4 14.28 -4.40 9.61
C THR A 4 14.85 -3.17 10.30
N PHE A 5 14.16 -2.03 10.15
CA PHE A 5 14.38 -0.83 10.94
C PHE A 5 13.33 -0.80 12.04
N ARG A 6 13.75 -1.10 13.27
CA ARG A 6 12.88 -1.19 14.44
C ARG A 6 13.26 -0.12 15.46
N ASN A 7 12.31 0.73 15.81
CA ASN A 7 12.47 1.77 16.82
C ASN A 7 13.68 2.67 16.55
N CYS A 8 13.93 2.98 15.28
CA CYS A 8 15.02 3.84 14.85
C CYS A 8 14.54 5.29 14.68
N GLU A 9 15.49 6.23 14.68
CA GLU A 9 15.25 7.64 14.36
C GLU A 9 16.34 8.13 13.41
N ASN A 10 15.98 8.94 12.42
CA ASN A 10 16.91 9.54 11.45
C ASN A 10 17.70 8.49 10.64
N VAL A 11 16.96 7.62 9.94
CA VAL A 11 17.54 6.54 9.13
C VAL A 11 17.65 6.96 7.68
N ARG A 12 18.77 6.60 7.05
CA ARG A 12 18.93 6.72 5.60
C ARG A 12 19.42 5.39 5.02
N ALA A 13 18.57 4.73 4.25
CA ALA A 13 18.85 3.51 3.52
C ALA A 13 18.87 3.82 2.01
N THR A 14 20.02 3.66 1.35
CA THR A 14 20.15 4.04 -0.06
C THR A 14 20.95 3.01 -0.84
N ASN A 15 20.68 2.88 -2.15
CA ASN A 15 21.43 2.01 -3.06
C ASN A 15 21.43 0.54 -2.64
N LEU A 16 20.34 0.08 -2.02
CA LEU A 16 20.21 -1.29 -1.57
C LEU A 16 19.77 -2.19 -2.73
N ARG A 17 20.26 -3.43 -2.72
CA ARG A 17 19.81 -4.51 -3.60
C ARG A 17 19.43 -5.70 -2.73
N VAL A 18 18.13 -5.97 -2.64
CA VAL A 18 17.57 -7.08 -1.86
C VAL A 18 16.90 -8.04 -2.82
N ILE A 19 17.38 -9.28 -2.89
CA ILE A 19 16.97 -10.25 -3.90
C ILE A 19 16.71 -11.60 -3.25
N ALA A 20 15.47 -12.09 -3.38
CA ALA A 20 15.05 -13.44 -3.07
C ALA A 20 14.10 -13.96 -4.18
N PRO A 21 13.95 -15.29 -4.33
CA PRO A 21 12.98 -15.85 -5.28
C PRO A 21 11.54 -15.42 -4.96
N GLU A 22 10.72 -15.20 -5.99
CA GLU A 22 9.30 -14.86 -5.87
C GLU A 22 8.51 -15.88 -5.04
N SER A 23 8.85 -17.16 -5.15
CA SER A 23 8.18 -18.23 -4.39
C SER A 23 8.65 -18.34 -2.93
N SER A 24 9.51 -17.45 -2.45
CA SER A 24 10.08 -17.52 -1.11
C SER A 24 9.18 -16.79 -0.10
N PRO A 25 8.47 -17.50 0.78
CA PRO A 25 7.49 -16.88 1.66
C PRO A 25 8.15 -15.97 2.70
N ASN A 26 7.45 -14.91 3.11
CA ASN A 26 7.85 -14.02 4.21
C ASN A 26 9.24 -13.40 4.02
N THR A 27 9.63 -13.12 2.78
CA THR A 27 10.93 -12.55 2.43
C THR A 27 10.88 -11.04 2.22
N ASP A 28 10.18 -10.30 3.09
CA ASP A 28 10.03 -8.85 2.99
C ASP A 28 11.39 -8.17 2.77
N GLY A 29 11.43 -7.17 1.89
CA GLY A 29 12.66 -6.45 1.56
C GLY A 29 13.10 -5.57 2.72
N ILE A 30 12.36 -4.48 2.94
CA ILE A 30 12.61 -3.53 4.03
C ILE A 30 11.35 -3.42 4.89
N HIS A 31 11.47 -3.79 6.16
CA HIS A 31 10.42 -3.70 7.16
C HIS A 31 10.67 -2.53 8.10
N VAL A 32 9.75 -1.57 8.16
CA VAL A 32 9.83 -0.34 8.97
C VAL A 32 8.79 -0.40 10.09
N VAL A 33 9.24 -0.42 11.34
CA VAL A 33 8.39 -0.52 12.53
C VAL A 33 8.87 0.43 13.63
N GLY A 34 7.95 1.17 14.25
CA GLY A 34 8.27 2.11 15.33
C GLY A 34 9.29 3.18 14.96
N THR A 35 9.52 3.42 13.66
CA THR A 35 10.69 4.17 13.17
C THR A 35 10.27 5.54 12.65
N GLN A 36 11.10 6.55 12.91
CA GLN A 36 10.79 7.94 12.61
C GLN A 36 11.87 8.59 11.74
N ASN A 37 11.46 9.45 10.82
CA ASN A 37 12.35 10.19 9.93
C ASN A 37 13.27 9.23 9.16
N ILE A 38 12.68 8.36 8.35
CA ILE A 38 13.41 7.40 7.53
C ILE A 38 13.28 7.73 6.05
N LEU A 39 14.41 7.79 5.36
CA LEU A 39 14.50 7.86 3.91
C LEU A 39 15.01 6.53 3.36
N ILE A 40 14.22 5.90 2.50
CA ILE A 40 14.60 4.76 1.67
C ILE A 40 14.69 5.25 0.23
N ASP A 41 15.88 5.26 -0.37
CA ASP A 41 16.07 5.84 -1.72
C ASP A 41 16.83 4.90 -2.66
N ASN A 42 16.51 4.99 -3.95
CA ASN A 42 17.24 4.38 -5.06
C ASN A 42 17.62 2.92 -4.80
N SER A 43 16.61 2.08 -4.56
CA SER A 43 16.83 0.68 -4.14
C SER A 43 16.05 -0.29 -5.02
N LEU A 44 16.68 -1.42 -5.31
CA LEU A 44 16.09 -2.54 -6.05
C LEU A 44 15.71 -3.64 -5.07
N ILE A 45 14.43 -4.01 -5.05
CA ILE A 45 13.88 -5.00 -4.14
C ILE A 45 13.06 -6.02 -4.94
N GLN A 46 13.52 -7.26 -4.91
CA GLN A 46 12.87 -8.39 -5.57
C GLN A 46 12.75 -9.50 -4.53
N THR A 47 11.53 -9.85 -4.16
CA THR A 47 11.26 -10.74 -3.02
C THR A 47 10.02 -11.58 -3.29
N GLY A 48 9.71 -12.52 -2.39
CA GLY A 48 8.43 -13.24 -2.38
C GLY A 48 7.39 -12.64 -1.44
N ASP A 49 7.66 -11.46 -0.86
CA ASP A 49 6.74 -10.74 0.03
C ASP A 49 6.86 -9.22 -0.20
N ASP A 50 6.44 -8.37 0.74
CA ASP A 50 6.46 -6.91 0.59
C ASP A 50 7.86 -6.38 0.23
N CYS A 51 7.95 -5.48 -0.75
CA CYS A 51 9.21 -4.79 -1.05
C CYS A 51 9.56 -3.84 0.10
N VAL A 52 8.59 -3.03 0.50
CA VAL A 52 8.66 -2.17 1.68
C VAL A 52 7.36 -2.33 2.45
N SER A 53 7.45 -2.71 3.72
CA SER A 53 6.32 -2.79 4.64
C SER A 53 6.49 -1.75 5.74
N ILE A 54 5.50 -0.87 5.92
CA ILE A 54 5.49 0.19 6.92
C ILE A 54 4.39 -0.10 7.92
N VAL A 55 4.76 -0.42 9.15
CA VAL A 55 3.82 -0.85 10.19
C VAL A 55 3.82 0.12 11.38
N SER A 56 3.00 -0.20 12.38
CA SER A 56 2.69 0.64 13.53
C SER A 56 3.88 1.31 14.22
N GLY A 57 3.63 2.51 14.74
CA GLY A 57 4.60 3.38 15.39
C GLY A 57 5.52 4.12 14.43
N SER A 58 5.34 3.97 13.11
CA SER A 58 6.18 4.62 12.10
C SER A 58 5.61 5.97 11.66
N ARG A 59 6.47 6.99 11.56
CA ARG A 59 6.07 8.33 11.09
C ARG A 59 7.17 9.03 10.30
N HIS A 60 6.80 9.92 9.38
CA HIS A 60 7.76 10.59 8.48
C HIS A 60 8.63 9.58 7.73
N VAL A 61 7.96 8.72 6.95
CA VAL A 61 8.59 7.68 6.14
C VAL A 61 8.59 8.12 4.69
N GLU A 62 9.75 8.28 4.09
CA GLU A 62 9.92 8.60 2.68
C GLU A 62 10.54 7.42 1.93
N ALA A 63 9.86 6.92 0.89
CA ALA A 63 10.36 5.86 0.02
C ALA A 63 10.40 6.34 -1.43
N THR A 64 11.60 6.49 -1.97
CA THR A 64 11.85 7.22 -3.22
C THR A 64 12.59 6.36 -4.22
N ASN A 65 12.20 6.41 -5.49
CA ASN A 65 12.89 5.71 -6.58
C ASN A 65 13.09 4.21 -6.30
N ILE A 66 12.06 3.54 -5.77
CA ILE A 66 12.11 2.10 -5.47
C ILE A 66 11.73 1.32 -6.72
N GLU A 67 12.61 0.41 -7.15
CA GLU A 67 12.29 -0.61 -8.15
C GLU A 67 11.89 -1.88 -7.40
N CYS A 68 10.61 -2.22 -7.47
CA CYS A 68 9.99 -3.31 -6.72
C CYS A 68 9.44 -4.36 -7.68
N GLY A 69 9.79 -5.62 -7.49
CA GLY A 69 9.15 -6.70 -8.22
C GLY A 69 10.08 -7.80 -8.73
N PRO A 70 9.68 -9.08 -8.62
CA PRO A 70 8.41 -9.57 -8.06
C PRO A 70 8.29 -9.37 -6.53
N GLY A 71 7.11 -9.65 -5.95
CA GLY A 71 6.81 -9.49 -4.52
C GLY A 71 5.38 -8.99 -4.23
N HIS A 72 5.09 -8.55 -3.00
CA HIS A 72 3.76 -8.07 -2.59
C HIS A 72 3.53 -6.56 -2.75
N GLY A 73 4.53 -5.80 -3.21
CA GLY A 73 4.42 -4.37 -3.46
C GLY A 73 4.92 -3.52 -2.29
N ILE A 74 4.44 -2.28 -2.20
CA ILE A 74 4.73 -1.36 -1.10
C ILE A 74 3.47 -1.27 -0.23
N SER A 75 3.59 -1.71 1.02
CA SER A 75 2.47 -1.92 1.92
C SER A 75 2.56 -1.07 3.18
N ILE A 76 1.46 -0.44 3.56
CA ILE A 76 1.22 0.09 4.89
C ILE A 76 0.37 -0.93 5.64
N GLY A 77 0.88 -1.43 6.75
CA GLY A 77 0.27 -2.48 7.56
C GLY A 77 0.85 -3.89 7.35
N SER A 78 0.20 -4.94 7.87
CA SER A 78 -1.12 -4.85 8.52
C SER A 78 -1.11 -4.01 9.80
N LEU A 79 -2.22 -3.32 10.06
CA LEU A 79 -2.44 -2.48 11.25
C LEU A 79 -3.69 -2.96 12.02
N GLY A 80 -3.63 -2.95 13.34
CA GLY A 80 -4.77 -3.24 14.21
C GLY A 80 -5.01 -4.73 14.46
N ALA A 81 -4.00 -5.58 14.23
CA ALA A 81 -4.08 -7.01 14.50
C ALA A 81 -4.47 -7.28 15.96
N ASP A 82 -5.22 -8.34 16.24
CA ASP A 82 -5.64 -8.70 17.60
C ASP A 82 -6.39 -7.56 18.35
N ASN A 83 -7.19 -6.78 17.62
CA ASN A 83 -7.89 -5.60 18.12
C ASN A 83 -6.95 -4.56 18.77
N SER A 84 -5.71 -4.50 18.31
CA SER A 84 -4.72 -3.52 18.77
C SER A 84 -4.99 -2.13 18.22
N GLU A 85 -4.39 -1.15 18.91
CA GLU A 85 -4.38 0.23 18.48
C GLU A 85 -3.05 0.53 17.76
N ASP A 86 -3.14 0.86 16.48
CA ASP A 86 -1.97 1.04 15.61
C ASP A 86 -1.96 2.38 14.90
N TYR A 87 -0.75 2.91 14.69
CA TYR A 87 -0.55 4.27 14.21
C TYR A 87 0.52 4.33 13.13
N VAL A 88 0.16 4.85 11.96
CA VAL A 88 1.10 5.25 10.91
C VAL A 88 0.71 6.65 10.40
N SER A 89 1.69 7.54 10.27
CA SER A 89 1.43 8.85 9.66
C SER A 89 2.57 9.38 8.81
N ASP A 90 2.23 10.32 7.92
CA ASP A 90 3.19 11.12 7.17
C ASP A 90 4.12 10.24 6.33
N VAL A 91 3.51 9.43 5.45
CA VAL A 91 4.20 8.51 4.54
C VAL A 91 4.18 9.10 3.14
N TYR A 92 5.35 9.19 2.50
CA TYR A 92 5.48 9.64 1.13
C TYR A 92 6.25 8.62 0.29
N VAL A 93 5.56 7.98 -0.64
CA VAL A 93 6.15 7.08 -1.63
C VAL A 93 6.14 7.79 -2.97
N HIS A 94 7.31 8.00 -3.59
CA HIS A 94 7.39 8.64 -4.89
C HIS A 94 8.44 8.08 -5.85
N GLY A 95 8.14 8.16 -7.15
CA GLY A 95 9.06 7.68 -8.19
C GLY A 95 9.22 6.15 -8.24
N ALA A 96 8.30 5.40 -7.64
CA ALA A 96 8.39 3.94 -7.58
C ALA A 96 8.03 3.28 -8.91
N LYS A 97 8.71 2.18 -9.23
CA LYS A 97 8.37 1.29 -10.35
C LYS A 97 8.06 -0.09 -9.80
N LEU A 98 6.87 -0.60 -10.08
CA LEU A 98 6.43 -1.92 -9.63
C LEU A 98 6.19 -2.84 -10.82
N SER A 99 6.77 -4.03 -10.82
CA SER A 99 6.69 -4.97 -11.94
C SER A 99 6.43 -6.39 -11.49
N GLY A 100 5.32 -6.99 -11.94
CA GLY A 100 4.98 -8.39 -11.61
C GLY A 100 4.74 -8.63 -10.12
N THR A 101 4.32 -7.59 -9.38
CA THR A 101 3.98 -7.72 -7.96
C THR A 101 2.50 -8.06 -7.77
N THR A 102 2.15 -8.70 -6.66
CA THR A 102 0.76 -9.01 -6.34
C THR A 102 -0.04 -7.77 -5.94
N ASN A 103 0.61 -6.74 -5.42
CA ASN A 103 -0.01 -5.42 -5.20
C ASN A 103 0.94 -4.32 -5.66
N GLY A 104 0.38 -3.15 -5.97
CA GLY A 104 1.16 -1.96 -6.23
C GLY A 104 1.42 -1.23 -4.92
N VAL A 105 0.54 -0.28 -4.61
CA VAL A 105 0.51 0.42 -3.32
C VAL A 105 -0.69 -0.06 -2.51
N ARG A 106 -0.43 -0.54 -1.30
CA ARG A 106 -1.42 -1.21 -0.45
C ARG A 106 -1.50 -0.56 0.92
N ILE A 107 -2.72 -0.35 1.42
CA ILE A 107 -2.99 -0.09 2.84
C ILE A 107 -3.85 -1.25 3.35
N LYS A 108 -3.44 -1.89 4.44
CA LYS A 108 -4.08 -3.09 4.97
C LYS A 108 -4.32 -2.95 6.46
N THR A 109 -5.57 -3.02 6.91
CA THR A 109 -5.92 -2.93 8.33
C THR A 109 -6.91 -4.01 8.72
N TRP A 110 -6.77 -4.52 9.94
CA TRP A 110 -7.63 -5.55 10.49
C TRP A 110 -8.98 -5.01 10.93
N GLN A 111 -10.02 -5.83 10.79
CA GLN A 111 -11.27 -5.63 11.50
C GLN A 111 -11.04 -5.70 13.01
N GLY A 112 -11.72 -4.85 13.77
CA GLY A 112 -11.64 -4.78 15.23
C GLY A 112 -10.50 -3.92 15.78
N GLY A 113 -9.48 -3.62 14.96
CA GLY A 113 -8.40 -2.71 15.32
C GLY A 113 -8.86 -1.25 15.54
N SER A 114 -7.96 -0.43 16.05
CA SER A 114 -8.18 1.01 16.27
C SER A 114 -6.92 1.83 15.98
N GLY A 115 -7.01 3.16 16.08
CA GLY A 115 -5.92 4.07 15.76
C GLY A 115 -6.06 4.70 14.37
N TYR A 116 -4.95 4.97 13.67
CA TYR A 116 -4.99 5.64 12.36
C TYR A 116 -3.87 5.27 11.40
N ALA A 117 -4.19 5.36 10.10
CA ALA A 117 -3.25 5.46 9.00
C ALA A 117 -3.57 6.74 8.22
N LYS A 118 -2.76 7.80 8.38
CA LYS A 118 -3.11 9.12 7.84
C LYS A 118 -1.98 9.90 7.21
N ASN A 119 -2.32 10.89 6.38
CA ASN A 119 -1.36 11.74 5.67
C ASN A 119 -0.40 10.88 4.82
N ILE A 120 -0.97 10.10 3.91
CA ILE A 120 -0.23 9.15 3.07
C ILE A 120 -0.29 9.64 1.63
N LYS A 121 0.85 9.65 0.93
CA LYS A 121 0.91 10.07 -0.46
C LYS A 121 1.69 9.08 -1.30
N PHE A 122 1.05 8.61 -2.36
CA PHE A 122 1.65 7.78 -3.41
C PHE A 122 1.70 8.60 -4.69
N GLN A 123 2.90 8.93 -5.18
CA GLN A 123 3.07 9.84 -6.32
C GLN A 123 4.04 9.30 -7.39
N ASP A 124 3.76 9.58 -8.66
CA ASP A 124 4.68 9.31 -9.77
C ASP A 124 5.08 7.82 -9.84
N ILE A 125 4.08 6.95 -9.82
CA ILE A 125 4.27 5.49 -9.76
C ILE A 125 3.97 4.87 -11.12
N VAL A 126 4.88 4.00 -11.58
CA VAL A 126 4.71 3.23 -12.81
C VAL A 126 4.55 1.75 -12.48
N MET A 127 3.50 1.13 -13.00
CA MET A 127 3.17 -0.27 -12.73
C MET A 127 3.16 -1.12 -14.02
N THR A 128 3.79 -2.28 -13.98
CA THR A 128 3.81 -3.24 -15.09
C THR A 128 3.32 -4.59 -14.58
N ASN A 129 2.25 -5.10 -15.18
CA ASN A 129 1.64 -6.39 -14.84
C ASN A 129 1.46 -6.61 -13.32
N VAL A 130 0.87 -5.64 -12.62
CA VAL A 130 0.64 -5.72 -11.16
C VAL A 130 -0.76 -6.26 -10.89
N THR A 131 -0.92 -7.25 -10.01
CA THR A 131 -2.23 -7.93 -9.80
C THR A 131 -3.27 -7.01 -9.18
N ASN A 132 -2.94 -6.30 -8.10
CA ASN A 132 -3.80 -5.30 -7.45
C ASN A 132 -3.06 -3.94 -7.37
N PRO A 133 -3.07 -3.12 -8.42
CA PRO A 133 -2.29 -1.89 -8.51
C PRO A 133 -2.50 -0.91 -7.35
N ILE A 134 -3.74 -0.54 -7.04
CA ILE A 134 -4.07 0.35 -5.92
C ILE A 134 -5.08 -0.36 -5.04
N ILE A 135 -4.74 -0.55 -3.76
CA ILE A 135 -5.64 -1.24 -2.83
C ILE A 135 -5.64 -0.61 -1.42
N ILE A 136 -6.84 -0.42 -0.88
CA ILE A 136 -7.09 -0.25 0.55
C ILE A 136 -8.00 -1.39 0.98
N ASP A 137 -7.57 -2.16 1.96
CA ASP A 137 -8.32 -3.26 2.55
C ASP A 137 -8.39 -3.05 4.07
N GLN A 138 -9.51 -2.51 4.54
CA GLN A 138 -9.80 -2.40 5.98
C GLN A 138 -10.59 -3.62 6.52
N ASN A 139 -10.86 -4.60 5.66
CA ASN A 139 -11.59 -5.82 6.00
C ASN A 139 -10.64 -7.02 6.08
N TYR A 140 -9.36 -6.78 6.40
CA TYR A 140 -8.34 -7.83 6.43
C TYR A 140 -8.48 -8.75 7.65
N CYS A 141 -8.31 -10.05 7.43
CA CYS A 141 -8.10 -11.04 8.48
C CYS A 141 -7.30 -12.25 7.95
N ASP A 142 -6.63 -12.98 8.84
CA ASP A 142 -5.95 -14.22 8.48
C ASP A 142 -6.96 -15.39 8.52
N GLY A 143 -7.28 -15.98 7.35
CA GLY A 143 -8.16 -17.15 7.25
C GLY A 143 -8.83 -17.30 5.89
N GLU A 144 -9.44 -18.47 5.64
CA GLU A 144 -10.27 -18.74 4.45
C GLU A 144 -11.73 -18.27 4.61
N GLU A 145 -12.15 -17.90 5.82
CA GLU A 145 -13.49 -17.39 6.09
C GLU A 145 -13.60 -15.87 5.91
N HIS A 146 -14.79 -15.40 5.57
CA HIS A 146 -15.06 -13.96 5.46
C HIS A 146 -14.87 -13.32 6.83
N CYS A 147 -14.07 -12.25 6.88
CA CYS A 147 -13.81 -11.53 8.11
C CYS A 147 -15.14 -11.03 8.70
N HIS A 148 -15.39 -11.38 9.96
CA HIS A 148 -16.57 -10.90 10.66
C HIS A 148 -16.47 -9.37 10.80
N GLU A 149 -17.50 -8.66 10.35
CA GLU A 149 -17.59 -7.22 10.56
C GLU A 149 -17.53 -6.91 12.07
N GLN A 150 -16.64 -6.02 12.46
CA GLN A 150 -16.49 -5.57 13.84
C GLN A 150 -16.84 -4.08 13.99
N GLY A 151 -17.15 -3.68 15.22
CA GLY A 151 -17.55 -2.30 15.54
C GLY A 151 -16.45 -1.26 15.41
N SER A 152 -15.19 -1.69 15.30
CA SER A 152 -13.99 -0.84 15.22
C SER A 152 -13.12 -1.23 14.03
N ALA A 153 -12.40 -0.24 13.48
CA ALA A 153 -11.29 -0.46 12.56
C ALA A 153 -10.31 0.73 12.67
N VAL A 154 -9.08 0.54 12.19
CA VAL A 154 -8.11 1.63 12.04
C VAL A 154 -8.67 2.68 11.08
N GLN A 155 -8.72 3.95 11.46
CA GLN A 155 -9.19 5.02 10.57
C GLN A 155 -8.13 5.30 9.50
N VAL A 156 -8.48 5.05 8.23
CA VAL A 156 -7.68 5.48 7.07
C VAL A 156 -8.17 6.86 6.63
N SER A 157 -7.29 7.86 6.60
CA SER A 157 -7.69 9.20 6.17
C SER A 157 -6.58 10.01 5.48
N ASN A 158 -6.96 10.98 4.66
CA ASN A 158 -6.03 11.87 3.96
C ASN A 158 -4.96 11.08 3.18
N VAL A 159 -5.44 10.28 2.21
CA VAL A 159 -4.59 9.49 1.32
C VAL A 159 -4.66 10.05 -0.09
N VAL A 160 -3.52 10.40 -0.66
CA VAL A 160 -3.41 10.98 -1.99
C VAL A 160 -2.72 10.00 -2.93
N TYR A 161 -3.43 9.60 -3.99
CA TYR A 161 -2.87 8.88 -5.13
C TYR A 161 -2.73 9.86 -6.29
N GLN A 162 -1.51 10.06 -6.77
CA GLN A 162 -1.22 11.07 -7.80
C GLN A 162 -0.25 10.57 -8.88
N ASN A 163 -0.61 10.77 -10.15
CA ASN A 163 0.21 10.40 -11.31
C ASN A 163 0.65 8.93 -11.26
N ILE A 164 -0.32 8.02 -11.14
CA ILE A 164 -0.08 6.58 -11.12
C ILE A 164 -0.55 6.00 -12.45
N ARG A 165 0.36 5.34 -13.17
CA ARG A 165 0.07 4.80 -14.51
C ARG A 165 0.63 3.40 -14.70
N GLY A 166 0.00 2.61 -15.56
CA GLY A 166 0.50 1.28 -15.82
C GLY A 166 -0.52 0.26 -16.26
N THR A 167 -0.18 -1.01 -16.02
CA THR A 167 -1.03 -2.14 -16.38
C THR A 167 -1.31 -3.04 -15.18
N SER A 168 -2.58 -3.40 -14.99
CA SER A 168 -3.04 -4.44 -14.08
C SER A 168 -2.95 -5.82 -14.74
N ALA A 169 -2.63 -6.85 -13.94
CA ALA A 169 -2.74 -8.25 -14.36
C ALA A 169 -4.18 -8.80 -14.20
N THR A 170 -5.05 -8.12 -13.44
CA THR A 170 -6.45 -8.47 -13.23
C THR A 170 -7.39 -7.36 -13.72
N GLU A 171 -8.70 -7.64 -13.81
CA GLU A 171 -9.70 -6.65 -14.24
C GLU A 171 -9.85 -5.49 -13.26
N ILE A 172 -9.83 -5.76 -11.96
CA ILE A 172 -9.96 -4.74 -10.91
C ILE A 172 -8.58 -4.14 -10.64
N ALA A 173 -8.31 -2.95 -11.20
CA ALA A 173 -7.03 -2.28 -11.02
C ALA A 173 -6.99 -1.38 -9.77
N MET A 174 -8.15 -0.97 -9.26
CA MET A 174 -8.28 -0.13 -8.08
C MET A 174 -9.35 -0.70 -7.16
N LYS A 175 -8.99 -1.04 -5.92
CA LYS A 175 -9.91 -1.64 -4.93
C LYS A 175 -9.85 -0.84 -3.63
N PHE A 176 -10.94 -0.19 -3.26
CA PHE A 176 -11.13 0.39 -1.93
C PHE A 176 -12.22 -0.40 -1.22
N ASP A 177 -11.81 -1.15 -0.20
CA ASP A 177 -12.64 -2.02 0.60
C ASP A 177 -12.59 -1.54 2.04
N CYS A 178 -13.26 -0.41 2.26
CA CYS A 178 -13.20 0.32 3.51
C CYS A 178 -14.28 -0.17 4.49
N SER A 179 -13.99 -0.03 5.78
CA SER A 179 -14.91 -0.45 6.84
C SER A 179 -16.19 0.37 6.80
N LYS A 180 -17.33 -0.29 6.99
CA LYS A 180 -18.63 0.39 7.08
C LYS A 180 -18.73 1.29 8.31
N THR A 181 -18.07 0.92 9.41
CA THR A 181 -18.07 1.68 10.67
C THR A 181 -17.01 2.78 10.69
N HIS A 182 -15.94 2.61 9.89
CA HIS A 182 -14.80 3.54 9.80
C HIS A 182 -14.44 3.76 8.32
N PRO A 183 -15.34 4.39 7.53
CA PRO A 183 -15.12 4.61 6.10
C PRO A 183 -13.80 5.34 5.87
N CYS A 184 -13.15 5.07 4.74
CA CYS A 184 -11.96 5.80 4.35
C CYS A 184 -12.33 7.26 4.06
N GLN A 185 -11.63 8.20 4.69
CA GLN A 185 -11.95 9.62 4.59
C GLN A 185 -10.88 10.37 3.79
N GLU A 186 -11.29 11.41 3.07
CA GLU A 186 -10.35 12.34 2.43
C GLU A 186 -9.41 11.66 1.43
N ILE A 187 -9.93 10.73 0.63
CA ILE A 187 -9.16 10.03 -0.40
C ILE A 187 -9.15 10.87 -1.68
N SER A 188 -7.97 11.13 -2.23
CA SER A 188 -7.80 11.95 -3.44
C SER A 188 -7.15 11.15 -4.56
N LEU A 189 -7.72 11.22 -5.77
CA LEU A 189 -7.26 10.52 -6.97
C LEU A 189 -6.96 11.52 -8.09
N ARG A 190 -5.70 11.61 -8.52
CA ARG A 190 -5.27 12.59 -9.54
C ARG A 190 -4.35 11.95 -10.57
N GLY A 191 -4.73 11.96 -11.85
CA GLY A 191 -3.89 11.43 -12.92
C GLY A 191 -3.66 9.93 -12.77
N ILE A 192 -4.71 9.16 -12.51
CA ILE A 192 -4.65 7.69 -12.46
C ILE A 192 -4.96 7.16 -13.86
N ASN A 193 -4.08 6.34 -14.41
CA ASN A 193 -4.26 5.71 -15.72
C ASN A 193 -3.77 4.26 -15.68
N LEU A 194 -4.66 3.37 -15.26
CA LEU A 194 -4.44 1.94 -15.18
C LEU A 194 -5.35 1.23 -16.18
N ARG A 195 -4.76 0.34 -16.98
CA ARG A 195 -5.46 -0.53 -17.93
C ARG A 195 -5.11 -1.98 -17.66
N THR A 196 -5.83 -2.95 -18.19
CA THR A 196 -5.38 -4.35 -18.10
C THR A 196 -4.42 -4.66 -19.24
N GLN A 197 -3.65 -5.76 -19.15
CA GLN A 197 -2.81 -6.23 -20.26
C GLN A 197 -3.64 -6.78 -21.44
N LEU A 198 -4.80 -7.36 -21.16
CA LEU A 198 -5.62 -8.10 -22.14
C LEU A 198 -6.77 -7.26 -22.73
N ARG A 199 -7.24 -6.26 -21.99
CA ARG A 199 -8.30 -5.32 -22.37
C ARG A 199 -7.82 -3.90 -22.12
N ASP A 200 -8.08 -2.98 -23.05
CA ASP A 200 -7.76 -1.56 -22.90
C ASP A 200 -8.53 -0.86 -21.75
N LYS A 201 -9.39 -1.59 -21.04
CA LYS A 201 -10.19 -1.09 -19.92
C LYS A 201 -9.95 -1.93 -18.66
N ALA A 202 -9.59 -1.25 -17.57
CA ALA A 202 -9.64 -1.80 -16.22
C ALA A 202 -10.89 -1.31 -15.47
N GLU A 203 -11.17 -1.89 -14.31
CA GLU A 203 -12.30 -1.57 -13.44
C GLU A 203 -11.83 -1.15 -12.05
N ALA A 204 -12.71 -0.46 -11.32
CA ALA A 204 -12.51 -0.10 -9.92
C ALA A 204 -13.67 -0.65 -9.08
N SER A 205 -13.36 -1.08 -7.85
CA SER A 205 -14.32 -1.47 -6.83
C SER A 205 -14.12 -0.57 -5.63
N CYS A 206 -15.15 0.19 -5.25
CA CYS A 206 -15.03 1.22 -4.21
C CYS A 206 -16.20 1.09 -3.24
N VAL A 207 -15.89 0.79 -1.98
CA VAL A 207 -16.85 0.48 -0.92
C VAL A 207 -16.49 1.31 0.31
N ASN A 208 -17.45 2.06 0.84
CA ASN A 208 -17.31 2.91 2.04
C ASN A 208 -16.12 3.89 1.99
N VAL A 209 -15.87 4.49 0.84
CA VAL A 209 -14.79 5.47 0.65
C VAL A 209 -15.35 6.84 0.30
N GLU A 210 -14.85 7.87 0.98
CA GLU A 210 -15.16 9.27 0.70
C GLU A 210 -14.06 9.89 -0.17
N LEU A 211 -14.36 10.04 -1.46
CA LEU A 211 -13.48 10.67 -2.43
C LEU A 211 -13.66 12.19 -2.37
N GLN A 212 -12.56 12.94 -2.19
CA GLN A 212 -12.57 14.41 -2.10
C GLN A 212 -12.25 15.11 -3.43
N ASP A 213 -11.36 14.53 -4.24
CA ASP A 213 -10.94 15.12 -5.51
C ASP A 213 -10.58 14.01 -6.49
N GLU A 214 -11.24 14.03 -7.65
CA GLU A 214 -11.03 13.08 -8.73
C GLU A 214 -10.75 13.83 -10.02
N ARG A 215 -9.54 13.69 -10.55
CA ARG A 215 -9.13 14.36 -11.80
C ARG A 215 -8.34 13.43 -12.69
N MET A 216 -8.80 13.23 -13.92
CA MET A 216 -8.12 12.36 -14.90
C MET A 216 -7.86 10.97 -14.30
N VAL A 217 -8.94 10.29 -13.89
CA VAL A 217 -8.90 9.01 -13.19
C VAL A 217 -9.49 7.93 -14.11
N SER A 218 -8.71 6.90 -14.38
CA SER A 218 -9.12 5.70 -15.10
C SER A 218 -8.37 4.50 -14.53
N PRO A 219 -9.05 3.46 -14.01
CA PRO A 219 -10.51 3.33 -13.87
C PRO A 219 -11.09 4.27 -12.80
N ASN A 220 -12.35 4.69 -12.96
CA ASN A 220 -13.07 5.52 -12.00
C ASN A 220 -13.84 4.65 -11.00
N CYS A 221 -13.99 5.12 -9.76
CA CYS A 221 -14.94 4.52 -8.82
C CYS A 221 -16.37 4.67 -9.36
N PRO A 222 -17.21 3.63 -9.21
CA PRO A 222 -18.63 3.68 -9.59
C PRO A 222 -19.47 4.52 -8.62
#